data_AF-A0A5W1I1A6-F1
#
_entry.id   AF-A0A5W1I1A6-F1
#
_cell.length_a   1.000
_cell.length_b   1.000
_cell.length_c   1.000
_cell.angle_alpha   90.00
_cell.angle_beta   90.00
_cell.angle_gamma   90.00
#
_symmetry.space_group_name_H-M   'P 1'
#
loop_
_entity.id
_entity.type
_entity.pdbx_description
1 polymer ?
#
loop_
_entity_poly.entity_id
_entity_poly.type
_entity_poly.pdbx_seq_one_letter_code
_entity_poly.pdbx_strand_id
1 'polypeptide(L)' 'MNKKQFIKSTTSSKEELEKELNSLKYALCLVYSRLPMEDKNAIYNEMISSLDFNDRDLASHLNSFRVPE' A
#
# COMPACT_ATOMS: atom_id res chain seq x y z
N MET A 1 23.82 -13.33 35.71
CA MET A 1 23.51 -11.96 35.23
C MET A 1 22.88 -12.05 33.85
N ASN A 2 21.55 -11.91 33.75
CA ASN A 2 20.86 -11.87 32.46
C ASN A 2 20.86 -10.45 31.92
N LYS A 3 21.67 -10.19 30.89
CA LYS A 3 21.57 -8.97 30.09
C LYS A 3 20.33 -9.09 29.20
N LYS A 4 19.19 -8.58 29.68
CA LYS A 4 18.06 -8.28 28.79
C LYS A 4 18.58 -7.27 27.77
N GLN A 5 18.80 -7.72 26.54
CA GLN A 5 19.03 -6.84 25.41
C GLN A 5 17.75 -6.00 25.27
N PHE A 6 17.82 -4.74 25.67
CA PHE A 6 16.84 -3.76 25.27
C PHE A 6 16.91 -3.66 23.75
N ILE A 7 15.94 -4.27 23.06
CA ILE A 7 15.69 -3.96 21.67
C ILE A 7 15.28 -2.48 21.69
N LYS A 8 16.23 -1.62 21.33
CA LYS A 8 15.99 -0.20 21.17
C LYS A 8 15.03 -0.12 19.99
N SER A 9 13.74 0.09 20.25
CA SER A 9 12.79 0.39 19.19
C SER A 9 13.26 1.72 18.59
N THR A 10 13.91 1.66 17.44
CA THR A 10 14.06 2.83 16.58
C THR A 10 12.66 3.18 16.14
N THR A 11 12.01 4.06 16.89
CA THR A 11 10.83 4.75 16.41
C THR A 11 11.29 5.58 15.23
N SER A 12 11.10 5.05 14.02
CA SER A 12 11.36 5.79 12.79
C SER A 12 10.63 7.12 12.86
N SER A 13 11.27 8.18 12.38
CA SER A 13 10.64 9.49 12.30
C SER A 13 9.37 9.40 11.44
N LYS A 14 8.42 10.31 11.67
CA LYS A 14 7.20 10.39 10.88
C LYS A 14 7.52 10.45 9.37
N GLU A 15 8.53 11.23 8.98
CA GLU A 15 8.97 11.34 7.58
C GLU A 15 9.51 10.03 7.02
N GLU A 16 10.31 9.28 7.79
CA GLU A 16 10.82 7.98 7.36
C GLU A 16 9.67 6.98 7.17
N LEU A 17 8.71 6.95 8.09
CA LEU A 17 7.52 6.10 7.98
C LEU A 17 6.65 6.47 6.77
N GLU A 18 6.45 7.76 6.50
CA GLU A 18 5.72 8.21 5.31
C GLU A 18 6.45 7.81 4.02
N LYS A 19 7.78 7.91 4.00
CA LYS A 19 8.59 7.49 2.85
C LYS A 19 8.53 5.97 2.61
N GLU A 20 8.62 5.18 3.68
CA GLU A 20 8.49 3.73 3.62
C GLU A 20 7.08 3.34 3.14
N LEU A 21 6.04 3.96 3.69
CA LEU A 21 4.65 3.73 3.28
C LEU A 21 4.44 4.05 1.79
N ASN A 22 4.97 5.17 1.31
CA ASN A 22 4.88 5.54 -0.11
C ASN A 22 5.62 4.54 -1.00
N SER A 23 6.77 4.03 -0.56
CA SER A 23 7.53 3.00 -1.29
C SER A 23 6.76 1.69 -1.40
N LEU A 24 6.09 1.28 -0.32
CA LEU A 24 5.24 0.09 -0.29
C LEU A 24 4.00 0.25 -1.18
N LYS A 25 3.32 1.40 -1.10
CA LYS A 25 2.18 1.74 -1.99
C LYS A 25 2.59 1.66 -3.45
N TYR A 26 3.76 2.20 -3.81
CA TYR A 26 4.27 2.16 -5.18
C TYR A 26 4.58 0.73 -5.64
N ALA A 27 5.24 -0.08 -4.80
CA ALA A 27 5.53 -1.48 -5.13
C ALA A 27 4.24 -2.29 -5.37
N LEU A 28 3.20 -2.05 -4.56
CA LEU A 28 1.89 -2.67 -4.74
C LEU A 28 1.25 -2.27 -6.07
N CYS A 29 1.30 -0.98 -6.44
CA CYS A 29 0.80 -0.49 -7.73
C CYS A 29 1.53 -1.14 -8.92
N LEU A 30 2.84 -1.39 -8.81
CA LEU A 30 3.61 -2.09 -9.86
C LEU A 30 3.20 -3.56 -10.02
N VAL A 31 2.83 -4.23 -8.93
CA VAL A 31 2.29 -5.60 -9.02
C VAL A 31 0.89 -5.56 -9.65
N TYR A 32 0.04 -4.65 -9.17
CA TYR A 32 -1.30 -4.46 -9.69
C TYR A 32 -1.31 -4.12 -11.19
N SER A 33 -0.38 -3.30 -11.68
CA SER A 33 -0.31 -2.91 -13.09
C SER A 33 -0.04 -4.08 -14.04
N ARG A 34 0.49 -5.20 -13.54
CA ARG A 34 0.74 -6.42 -14.33
C ARG A 34 -0.43 -7.39 -14.35
N LEU A 35 -1.46 -7.16 -13.55
CA LEU A 35 -2.64 -8.02 -13.53
C LEU A 35 -3.46 -7.86 -14.83
N PRO A 36 -4.20 -8.90 -15.24
CA PRO A 36 -5.25 -8.79 -16.24
C PRO A 36 -6.24 -7.67 -15.90
N MET A 37 -6.82 -7.06 -16.93
CA MET A 37 -7.75 -5.93 -16.75
C MET A 37 -9.00 -6.31 -15.93
N GLU A 38 -9.47 -7.55 -16.07
CA GLU A 38 -10.59 -8.09 -15.29
C GLU A 38 -10.28 -8.10 -13.79
N ASP A 39 -9.11 -8.62 -13.42
CA ASP A 39 -8.65 -8.68 -12.03
C ASP A 39 -8.42 -7.28 -11.44
N LYS A 40 -7.82 -6.38 -12.23
CA LYS A 40 -7.65 -4.96 -11.85
C LYS A 40 -9.01 -4.34 -11.50
N ASN A 41 -10.00 -4.53 -12.36
CA ASN A 41 -11.34 -3.99 -12.15
C ASN A 41 -12.03 -4.59 -10.92
N ALA A 42 -11.91 -5.90 -10.70
CA ALA A 42 -12.47 -6.57 -9.53
C ALA A 42 -11.90 -5.99 -8.23
N ILE A 43 -10.57 -5.91 -8.11
CA ILE A 43 -9.87 -5.37 -6.94
C ILE A 43 -10.25 -3.90 -6.70
N TYR A 44 -10.25 -3.07 -7.73
CA TYR A 44 -10.62 -1.66 -7.60
C TYR A 44 -12.07 -1.50 -7.11
N ASN A 45 -13.00 -2.27 -7.68
CA ASN A 45 -14.43 -2.20 -7.32
C ASN A 45 -14.67 -2.65 -5.88
N GLU A 46 -13.94 -3.67 -5.41
CA GLU A 46 -13.98 -4.11 -4.01
C GLU A 46 -13.47 -3.00 -3.08
N MET A 47 -12.30 -2.43 -3.37
CA MET A 47 -11.68 -1.40 -2.53
C MET A 47 -12.49 -0.09 -2.48
N ILE A 48 -13.04 0.37 -3.61
CA ILE A 48 -13.82 1.61 -3.63
C ILE A 48 -15.18 1.46 -2.92
N SER A 49 -15.70 0.24 -2.85
CA SER A 49 -16.94 -0.08 -2.14
C SER A 49 -16.73 -0.32 -0.63
N SER A 50 -15.47 -0.37 -0.17
CA SER A 50 -15.14 -0.54 1.24
C SER A 50 -15.54 0.67 2.08
N LEU A 51 -15.97 0.43 3.31
CA LEU A 51 -16.20 1.47 4.30
C LEU A 51 -14.88 1.99 4.91
N ASP A 52 -13.78 1.24 4.77
CA ASP A 52 -12.46 1.67 5.23
C ASP A 52 -11.97 2.86 4.38
N PHE A 53 -11.42 3.86 5.05
CA PHE A 53 -10.82 5.01 4.39
C PHE A 53 -9.54 4.62 3.65
N ASN A 54 -8.72 3.73 4.21
CA ASN A 54 -7.44 3.32 3.64
C ASN A 54 -7.63 2.52 2.36
N ASP A 55 -8.67 1.69 2.29
CA ASP A 55 -9.02 0.95 1.08
C ASP A 55 -9.42 1.90 -0.04
N ARG A 56 -10.22 2.93 0.27
CA ARG A 56 -10.63 3.96 -0.69
C ARG A 56 -9.46 4.85 -1.12
N ASP A 57 -8.57 5.22 -0.20
CA ASP A 57 -7.32 5.94 -0.51
C ASP A 57 -6.46 5.11 -1.47
N LEU A 58 -6.29 3.81 -1.18
CA LEU A 58 -5.53 2.91 -2.04
C LEU A 58 -6.21 2.75 -3.42
N ALA A 59 -7.53 2.60 -3.48
CA ALA A 59 -8.28 2.53 -4.74
C ALA A 59 -8.00 3.74 -5.64
N SER A 60 -7.96 4.94 -5.05
CA SER A 60 -7.61 6.18 -5.76
C SER A 60 -6.24 6.08 -6.44
N HIS A 61 -5.24 5.52 -5.76
CA HIS A 61 -3.89 5.31 -6.30
C HIS A 61 -3.87 4.23 -7.40
N LEU A 62 -4.64 3.15 -7.25
CA LEU A 62 -4.72 2.06 -8.23
C LEU A 62 -5.40 2.48 -9.53
N ASN A 63 -6.31 3.46 -9.48
CA ASN A 63 -7.07 3.92 -10.64
C ASN A 63 -6.15 4.39 -11.78
N SER A 64 -5.02 5.02 -11.46
CA SER A 64 -4.03 5.47 -12.46
C SER A 64 -3.38 4.34 -13.26
N PHE A 65 -3.39 3.11 -12.74
CA PHE A 65 -2.78 1.92 -13.37
C PHE A 65 -3.81 1.01 -14.06
N ARG A 66 -5.06 1.47 -14.13
CA ARG A 66 -6.21 0.73 -14.68
C ARG A 66 -6.44 0.98 -16.16
N VAL A 67 -5.75 1.93 -16.79
CA VAL A 67 -5.96 2.27 -18.20
C VAL A 67 -5.33 1.19 -19.10
N PRO A 68 -6.02 0.71 -20.14
CA PRO A 68 -5.40 -0.16 -21.15
C PRO A 68 -4.36 0.65 -21.95
N GLU A 69 -3.22 0.03 -22.28
CA GLU A 69 -2.32 0.55 -23.34
C GLU A 69 -3.02 0.57 -24.70
#